data_AF-A0A2M6X1C4-F1
#
_entry.id   AF-A0A2M6X1C4-F1
#
_cell.length_a   1.000
_cell.length_b   1.000
_cell.length_c   1.000
_cell.angle_alpha   90.00
_cell.angle_beta   90.00
_cell.angle_gamma   90.00
#
_symmetry.space_group_name_H-M   'P 1'
#
loop_
_entity.id
_entity.type
_entity.pdbx_description
1 polymer ?
#
loop_
_entity_poly.entity_id
_entity_poly.type
_entity_poly.pdbx_seq_one_letter_code
_entity_poly.pdbx_strand_id
1 'polypeptide(L)'
;MAKGRSTIQGIYPMWRAGKKFDSLRVAIRPPNGAQVQISSKVQPTLKQINEYLRAHKLKKAAANQDNHFQALKHRLYEELKDKYALPKYKIQEKLDLKSKEFNFEDNLDEFVAFKSTHSIPFAYKGWMKRFWMPFFLGNGCNHPKDFKNFKAKARTHVMMAKTLSGKKYSHNTYSSITTPFNEYMRFLLDSGYIGQDDFYTLDIKMTLEQKKQARRRGEDVTGVRTKETYTEDELNDIKDAIDKAYKDNLEMKKKAYAIFFGVCTGLRRGNLLGLNAECLHPDDDVPNFDLKDNIVSGWSRGEKGALVFEDATKTTSGERIQLPMVQPSPKILVDVARFLKKNIAPKDRLLDCHPDTVMKWWRQIAKDCDFKFLHPHAWKHSYATIGALHLHDWYLGNPYFLQKCCLHSSFRTTEKYINQVSNQFLKAFAKK
;
A
#
# COMPACT_ATOMS: atom_id res chain seq x y z
N MET A 1 9.11 27.73 24.86
CA MET A 1 9.93 28.63 24.02
C MET A 1 9.86 28.17 22.57
N ALA A 2 9.47 29.07 21.65
CA ALA A 2 9.24 28.74 20.24
C ALA A 2 10.53 28.27 19.56
N LYS A 3 10.53 27.04 19.03
CA LYS A 3 11.61 26.54 18.15
C LYS A 3 11.64 27.43 16.91
N GLY A 4 12.69 28.25 16.79
CA GLY A 4 12.88 29.17 15.66
C GLY A 4 12.76 28.44 14.33
N ARG A 5 11.72 28.75 13.56
CA ARG A 5 11.60 28.33 12.16
C ARG A 5 12.72 29.03 11.39
N SER A 6 13.73 28.31 10.92
CA SER A 6 14.73 28.91 10.03
C SER A 6 14.04 29.37 8.75
N THR A 7 14.27 30.63 8.36
CA THR A 7 13.73 31.22 7.13
C THR A 7 14.46 30.73 5.87
N ILE A 8 15.50 29.91 6.05
CA ILE A 8 16.36 29.36 5.01
C ILE A 8 16.35 27.83 5.08
N GLN A 9 16.16 27.18 3.93
CA GLN A 9 16.09 25.73 3.72
C GLN A 9 17.47 25.06 3.72
N GLY A 10 18.52 25.79 3.32
CA GLY A 10 19.89 25.29 3.33
C GLY A 10 20.88 26.17 2.57
N ILE A 11 22.15 25.72 2.59
CA ILE A 11 23.30 26.33 1.91
C ILE A 11 23.68 25.48 0.69
N TYR A 12 23.91 26.12 -0.44
CA TYR A 12 24.13 25.48 -1.74
C TYR A 12 25.46 25.96 -2.34
N PRO A 13 26.54 25.15 -2.25
CA PRO A 13 27.80 25.45 -2.91
C PRO A 13 27.72 25.15 -4.41
N MET A 14 28.32 26.04 -5.21
CA MET A 14 28.40 25.94 -6.66
C MET A 14 29.83 26.26 -7.11
N TRP A 15 30.30 25.58 -8.14
CA TRP A 15 31.61 25.86 -8.73
C TRP A 15 31.44 26.61 -10.04
N ARG A 16 32.21 27.68 -10.20
CA ARG A 16 32.39 28.34 -11.49
C ARG A 16 33.72 27.90 -12.08
N ALA A 17 33.65 27.16 -13.18
CA ALA A 17 34.85 26.74 -13.90
C ALA A 17 35.60 27.95 -14.46
N GLY A 18 36.92 27.95 -14.31
CA GLY A 18 37.80 28.97 -14.88
C GLY A 18 38.98 28.37 -15.64
N LYS A 19 39.63 29.20 -16.46
CA LYS A 19 40.70 28.74 -17.36
C LYS A 19 41.93 28.25 -16.60
N LYS A 20 42.30 28.95 -15.51
CA LYS A 20 43.49 28.66 -14.68
C LYS A 20 43.16 28.15 -13.27
N PHE A 21 41.99 28.49 -12.73
CA PHE A 21 41.51 28.07 -11.41
C PHE A 21 39.98 28.11 -11.41
N ASP A 22 39.35 27.36 -10.52
CA ASP A 22 37.90 27.41 -10.34
C ASP A 22 37.56 28.35 -9.18
N SER A 23 36.35 28.92 -9.19
CA SER A 23 35.86 29.76 -8.08
C SER A 23 34.70 29.10 -7.37
N LEU A 24 34.68 29.19 -6.04
CA LEU A 24 33.56 28.77 -5.22
C LEU A 24 32.52 29.89 -5.14
N ARG A 25 31.26 29.54 -5.41
CA ARG A 25 30.09 30.36 -5.12
C ARG A 25 29.24 29.64 -4.08
N VAL A 26 28.55 30.41 -3.25
CA VAL A 26 27.61 29.84 -2.27
C VAL A 26 26.31 30.61 -2.36
N ALA A 27 25.21 29.91 -2.20
CA ALA A 27 23.88 30.51 -2.18
C ALA A 27 23.03 29.93 -1.05
N ILE A 28 21.99 30.67 -0.69
CA ILE A 28 20.98 30.25 0.27
C ILE A 28 19.62 30.20 -0.42
N ARG A 29 18.73 29.32 0.04
CA ARG A 29 17.37 29.22 -0.49
C ARG A 29 16.34 29.32 0.64
N PRO A 30 15.40 30.27 0.59
CA PRO A 30 14.24 30.27 1.48
C PRO A 30 13.22 29.20 1.04
N PRO A 31 12.37 28.68 1.96
CA PRO A 31 11.45 27.56 1.68
C PRO A 31 10.60 27.69 0.42
N ASN A 32 10.15 28.91 0.09
CA ASN A 32 9.27 29.19 -1.06
C ASN A 32 9.84 30.26 -2.00
N GLY A 33 11.17 30.42 -2.09
CA GLY A 33 11.77 31.46 -2.93
C GLY A 33 12.95 30.99 -3.78
N ALA A 34 13.41 31.91 -4.63
CA ALA A 34 14.57 31.71 -5.48
C ALA A 34 15.86 31.64 -4.67
N GLN A 35 16.85 30.93 -5.21
CA GLN A 35 18.17 30.82 -4.61
C GLN A 35 18.92 32.16 -4.71
N VAL A 36 19.37 32.70 -3.58
CA VAL A 36 20.09 33.98 -3.49
C VAL A 36 21.58 33.71 -3.33
N GLN A 37 22.39 34.20 -4.27
CA GLN A 37 23.85 34.06 -4.20
C GLN A 37 24.44 34.99 -3.13
N ILE A 38 25.29 34.42 -2.28
CA ILE A 38 26.06 35.18 -1.30
C ILE A 38 27.27 35.79 -2.02
N SER A 39 27.35 37.11 -2.00
CA SER A 39 28.47 37.83 -2.60
C SER A 39 29.74 37.64 -1.78
N SER A 40 30.85 37.34 -2.44
CA SER A 40 32.18 37.32 -1.81
C SER A 40 32.63 38.69 -1.32
N LYS A 41 31.98 39.79 -1.75
CA LYS A 41 32.24 41.13 -1.21
C LYS A 41 31.71 41.31 0.21
N VAL A 42 30.70 40.53 0.60
CA VAL A 42 30.02 40.65 1.91
C VAL A 42 30.26 39.46 2.84
N GLN A 43 30.86 38.38 2.33
CA GLN A 43 31.27 37.22 3.14
C GLN A 43 32.80 37.05 3.09
N PRO A 44 33.53 37.49 4.13
CA PRO A 44 35.00 37.50 4.14
C PRO A 44 35.62 36.13 3.88
N THR A 45 35.11 35.06 4.48
CA THR A 45 35.68 33.71 4.31
C THR A 45 35.47 33.17 2.89
N LEU A 46 34.38 33.54 2.20
CA LEU A 46 34.18 33.21 0.79
C LEU A 46 35.16 33.98 -0.12
N LYS A 47 35.55 35.20 0.26
CA LYS A 47 36.60 35.96 -0.43
C LYS A 47 37.94 35.28 -0.27
N GLN A 48 38.32 34.93 0.96
CA GLN A 48 39.57 34.22 1.29
C GLN A 48 39.69 32.90 0.54
N ILE A 49 38.62 32.10 0.47
CA ILE A 49 38.60 30.87 -0.32
C ILE A 49 38.93 31.14 -1.79
N ASN A 50 38.29 32.14 -2.39
CA ASN A 50 38.50 32.44 -3.81
C ASN A 50 39.88 33.06 -4.11
N GLU A 51 40.45 33.79 -3.16
CA GLU A 51 41.83 34.27 -3.23
C GLU A 51 42.83 33.11 -3.12
N TYR A 52 42.61 32.18 -2.20
CA TYR A 52 43.43 30.98 -2.04
C TYR A 52 43.42 30.10 -3.30
N LEU A 53 42.23 29.81 -3.84
CA LEU A 53 42.06 29.04 -5.08
C LEU A 53 42.78 29.70 -6.26
N ARG A 54 42.74 31.03 -6.33
CA ARG A 54 43.43 31.80 -7.37
C ARG A 54 44.95 31.75 -7.21
N ALA A 55 45.46 31.98 -6.00
CA ALA A 55 46.90 31.99 -5.71
C ALA A 55 47.55 30.64 -6.03
N HIS A 56 46.87 29.54 -5.67
CA HIS A 56 47.37 28.18 -5.85
C HIS A 56 46.91 27.52 -7.16
N LYS A 57 46.20 28.27 -8.01
CA LYS A 57 45.67 27.80 -9.30
C LYS A 57 44.85 26.49 -9.21
N LEU A 58 44.10 26.33 -8.12
CA LEU A 58 43.39 25.09 -7.83
C LEU A 58 42.09 24.97 -8.64
N LYS A 59 41.86 23.78 -9.19
CA LYS A 59 40.57 23.35 -9.76
C LYS A 59 39.79 22.51 -8.76
N LYS A 60 38.49 22.36 -8.95
CA LYS A 60 37.55 21.69 -8.02
C LYS A 60 38.06 20.36 -7.46
N ALA A 61 38.61 19.48 -8.31
CA ALA A 61 39.07 18.16 -7.88
C ALA A 61 40.25 18.26 -6.89
N ALA A 62 41.28 19.05 -7.24
CA ALA A 62 42.45 19.28 -6.40
C ALA A 62 42.10 20.08 -5.13
N ALA A 63 41.27 21.11 -5.25
CA ALA A 63 40.79 21.89 -4.10
C ALA A 63 40.06 21.00 -3.09
N ASN A 64 39.27 20.02 -3.55
CA ASN A 64 38.58 19.13 -2.63
C ASN A 64 39.51 18.17 -1.86
N GLN A 65 40.77 18.03 -2.27
CA GLN A 65 41.80 17.24 -1.59
C GLN A 65 42.76 18.11 -0.76
N ASP A 66 42.64 19.43 -0.84
CA ASP A 66 43.50 20.39 -0.14
C ASP A 66 42.96 20.69 1.28
N ASN A 67 43.76 20.38 2.29
CA ASN A 67 43.37 20.49 3.70
C ASN A 67 43.05 21.93 4.11
N HIS A 68 43.79 22.91 3.59
CA HIS A 68 43.60 24.32 3.93
C HIS A 68 42.30 24.86 3.32
N PHE A 69 42.00 24.50 2.07
CA PHE A 69 40.72 24.78 1.44
C PHE A 69 39.56 24.16 2.21
N GLN A 70 39.68 22.89 2.66
CA GLN A 70 38.61 22.27 3.45
C GLN A 70 38.39 22.98 4.79
N ALA A 71 39.45 23.41 5.47
CA ALA A 71 39.35 24.17 6.70
C ALA A 71 38.61 25.51 6.47
N LEU A 72 38.98 26.26 5.43
CA LEU A 72 38.30 27.51 5.07
C LEU A 72 36.84 27.29 4.66
N LYS A 73 36.56 26.23 3.91
CA LYS A 73 35.21 25.86 3.48
C LYS A 73 34.33 25.44 4.66
N HIS A 74 34.87 24.70 5.63
CA HIS A 74 34.18 24.34 6.85
C HIS A 74 33.84 25.59 7.68
N ARG A 75 34.82 26.48 7.87
CA ARG A 75 34.62 27.77 8.53
C ARG A 75 33.52 28.60 7.87
N LEU A 76 33.52 28.68 6.54
CA LEU A 76 32.47 29.39 5.79
C LEU A 76 31.07 28.82 6.09
N TYR A 77 30.93 27.50 6.22
CA TYR A 77 29.63 26.90 6.50
C TYR A 77 29.16 27.12 7.94
N GLU A 78 30.06 27.10 8.92
CA GLU A 78 29.72 27.46 10.30
C GLU A 78 29.27 28.92 10.41
N GLU A 79 29.98 29.85 9.76
CA GLU A 79 29.59 31.28 9.73
C GLU A 79 28.20 31.49 9.10
N LEU A 80 27.92 30.82 7.98
CA LEU A 80 26.62 30.93 7.30
C LEU A 80 25.51 30.22 8.08
N LYS A 81 25.83 29.13 8.76
CA LYS A 81 24.89 28.42 9.64
C LYS A 81 24.45 29.31 10.79
N ASP A 82 25.38 29.95 11.48
CA ASP A 82 25.09 30.85 12.60
C ASP A 82 24.28 32.06 12.13
N LYS A 83 24.67 32.63 10.98
CA LYS A 83 23.97 33.78 10.37
C LYS A 83 22.52 33.47 9.97
N TYR A 84 22.20 32.23 9.58
CA TYR A 84 20.86 31.85 9.09
C TYR A 84 20.13 30.84 10.00
N ALA A 85 20.62 30.62 11.23
CA ALA A 85 20.05 29.72 12.23
C ALA A 85 19.70 28.32 11.69
N LEU A 86 20.61 27.69 10.93
CA LEU A 86 20.36 26.40 10.30
C LEU A 86 20.61 25.22 11.27
N PRO A 87 19.72 24.21 11.33
CA PRO A 87 19.93 23.04 12.19
C PRO A 87 21.19 22.25 11.80
N LYS A 88 22.10 22.02 12.76
CA LYS A 88 23.42 21.35 12.61
C LYS A 88 23.35 20.02 11.85
N TYR A 89 22.24 19.28 12.00
CA TYR A 89 22.03 17.96 11.41
C TYR A 89 21.89 17.97 9.86
N LYS A 90 21.23 18.97 9.26
CA LYS A 90 20.88 18.95 7.81
C LYS A 90 22.02 19.34 6.85
N ILE A 91 23.07 19.99 7.33
CA ILE A 91 24.18 20.49 6.49
C ILE A 91 25.32 19.46 6.43
N GLN A 92 25.66 18.86 7.58
CA GLN A 92 26.72 17.86 7.67
C GLN A 92 26.32 16.59 6.91
N GLU A 93 25.10 16.06 7.08
CA GLU A 93 24.62 14.91 6.31
C GLU A 93 24.65 15.13 4.79
N LYS A 94 24.31 16.34 4.30
CA LYS A 94 24.36 16.64 2.85
C LYS A 94 25.78 16.74 2.30
N LEU A 95 26.76 17.07 3.14
CA LEU A 95 28.18 17.07 2.79
C LEU A 95 28.75 15.65 2.86
N ASP A 96 28.37 14.88 3.88
CA ASP A 96 28.84 13.52 4.13
C ASP A 96 28.25 12.52 3.12
N LEU A 97 26.99 12.68 2.69
CA LEU A 97 26.32 11.90 1.62
C LEU A 97 26.98 12.07 0.24
N LYS A 98 27.89 13.03 0.05
CA LYS A 98 28.70 13.15 -1.18
C LYS A 98 30.05 12.43 -1.09
N SER A 99 30.43 11.94 0.09
CA SER A 99 31.77 11.41 0.38
C SER A 99 31.79 9.96 0.89
N LYS A 100 30.66 9.43 1.38
CA LYS A 100 30.51 8.02 1.76
C LYS A 100 29.75 7.24 0.69
N GLU A 101 30.16 5.99 0.47
CA GLU A 101 29.35 4.99 -0.24
C GLU A 101 27.97 4.90 0.42
N PHE A 102 26.92 4.91 -0.40
CA PHE A 102 25.55 4.85 0.12
C PHE A 102 25.23 3.42 0.57
N ASN A 103 24.90 3.23 1.85
CA ASN A 103 24.49 1.92 2.34
C ASN A 103 23.01 1.66 1.99
N PHE A 104 22.80 0.93 0.89
CA PHE A 104 21.45 0.55 0.45
C PHE A 104 20.76 -0.43 1.39
N GLU A 105 21.49 -1.26 2.13
CA GLU A 105 20.87 -2.23 3.05
C GLU A 105 20.27 -1.52 4.25
N ASP A 106 21.05 -0.67 4.92
CA ASP A 106 20.59 0.12 6.08
C ASP A 106 19.42 1.02 5.69
N ASN A 107 19.50 1.71 4.54
CA ASN A 107 18.42 2.60 4.11
C ASN A 107 17.13 1.85 3.73
N LEU A 108 17.23 0.61 3.26
CA LEU A 108 16.05 -0.24 3.06
C LEU A 108 15.41 -0.64 4.38
N ASP A 109 16.19 -0.84 5.43
CA ASP A 109 15.67 -1.10 6.77
C ASP A 109 15.01 0.16 7.38
N GLU A 110 15.58 1.34 7.17
CA GLU A 110 14.93 2.62 7.51
C GLU A 110 13.61 2.81 6.75
N PHE A 111 13.57 2.50 5.45
CA PHE A 111 12.35 2.56 4.65
C PHE A 111 11.27 1.61 5.18
N VAL A 112 11.67 0.41 5.61
CA VAL A 112 10.77 -0.59 6.20
C VAL A 112 10.22 -0.11 7.53
N ALA A 113 11.07 0.47 8.39
CA ALA A 113 10.65 1.08 9.64
C ALA A 113 9.67 2.24 9.40
N PHE A 114 9.96 3.13 8.43
CA PHE A 114 9.07 4.20 8.01
C PHE A 114 7.71 3.68 7.52
N LYS A 115 7.69 2.56 6.77
CA LYS A 115 6.45 1.96 6.24
C LYS A 115 5.66 1.14 7.24
N SER A 116 6.29 0.64 8.30
CA SER A 116 5.70 -0.25 9.31
C SER A 116 4.48 0.37 10.00
N THR A 117 4.50 1.70 10.16
CA THR A 117 3.45 2.50 10.79
C THR A 117 2.21 2.70 9.90
N HIS A 118 2.29 2.47 8.59
CA HIS A 118 1.22 2.88 7.66
C HIS A 118 0.82 1.85 6.58
N SER A 119 1.59 0.78 6.32
CA SER A 119 1.37 -0.05 5.12
C SER A 119 1.86 -1.52 5.22
N ILE A 120 2.21 -2.16 4.08
CA ILE A 120 2.72 -3.54 3.95
C ILE A 120 4.25 -3.50 3.73
N PRO A 121 5.06 -3.18 4.77
CA PRO A 121 6.49 -2.93 4.65
C PRO A 121 7.27 -4.11 4.04
N PHE A 122 6.91 -5.35 4.36
CA PHE A 122 7.64 -6.54 3.91
C PHE A 122 7.45 -6.85 2.43
N ALA A 123 6.25 -6.64 1.88
CA ALA A 123 6.03 -6.78 0.44
C ALA A 123 6.89 -5.76 -0.33
N TYR A 124 7.02 -4.54 0.20
CA TYR A 124 7.80 -3.48 -0.41
C TYR A 124 9.29 -3.77 -0.28
N LYS A 125 9.76 -4.20 0.91
CA LYS A 125 11.13 -4.72 1.11
C LYS A 125 11.47 -5.82 0.12
N GLY A 126 10.56 -6.77 -0.07
CA GLY A 126 10.74 -7.87 -1.01
C GLY A 126 10.96 -7.40 -2.44
N TRP A 127 10.11 -6.50 -2.95
CA TRP A 127 10.29 -5.91 -4.27
C TRP A 127 11.56 -5.08 -4.38
N MET A 128 11.87 -4.26 -3.38
CA MET A 128 13.09 -3.46 -3.41
C MET A 128 14.34 -4.34 -3.40
N LYS A 129 14.44 -5.29 -2.46
CA LYS A 129 15.62 -6.15 -2.27
C LYS A 129 15.83 -7.15 -3.40
N ARG A 130 14.76 -7.76 -3.95
CA ARG A 130 14.87 -8.86 -4.92
C ARG A 130 14.74 -8.43 -6.37
N PHE A 131 14.12 -7.28 -6.63
CA PHE A 131 13.85 -6.81 -8.00
C PHE A 131 14.61 -5.53 -8.31
N TRP A 132 14.42 -4.48 -7.52
CA TRP A 132 14.97 -3.16 -7.86
C TRP A 132 16.45 -2.98 -7.52
N MET A 133 16.89 -3.38 -6.33
CA MET A 133 18.29 -3.23 -5.94
C MET A 133 19.23 -4.01 -6.87
N PRO A 134 18.98 -5.30 -7.20
CA PRO A 134 19.84 -6.02 -8.14
C PRO A 134 19.90 -5.33 -9.51
N PHE A 135 18.80 -4.76 -9.98
CA PHE A 135 18.76 -4.00 -11.23
C PHE A 135 19.65 -2.75 -11.16
N PHE A 136 19.52 -1.91 -10.13
CA PHE A 136 20.28 -0.65 -10.06
C PHE A 136 21.76 -0.89 -9.73
N LEU A 137 22.05 -1.74 -8.75
CA LEU A 137 23.43 -2.07 -8.37
C LEU A 137 24.17 -2.77 -9.52
N GLY A 138 23.50 -3.70 -10.21
CA GLY A 138 24.06 -4.36 -11.40
C GLY A 138 24.27 -3.42 -12.60
N ASN A 139 23.65 -2.24 -12.59
CA ASN A 139 23.89 -1.17 -13.57
C ASN A 139 24.92 -0.13 -13.07
N GLY A 140 25.58 -0.36 -11.93
CA GLY A 140 26.62 0.51 -11.39
C GLY A 140 26.10 1.74 -10.65
N CYS A 141 24.86 1.71 -10.15
CA CYS A 141 24.35 2.80 -9.30
C CYS A 141 24.96 2.70 -7.91
N ASN A 142 25.77 3.68 -7.52
CA ASN A 142 26.39 3.74 -6.20
C ASN A 142 25.63 4.66 -5.24
N HIS A 143 24.64 5.41 -5.74
CA HIS A 143 23.75 6.24 -4.95
C HIS A 143 22.34 6.29 -5.59
N PRO A 144 21.24 6.39 -4.82
CA PRO A 144 19.90 6.55 -5.38
C PRO A 144 19.69 7.74 -6.35
N LYS A 145 20.58 8.73 -6.35
CA LYS A 145 20.55 9.86 -7.29
C LYS A 145 20.75 9.39 -8.73
N ASP A 146 21.48 8.30 -8.91
CA ASP A 146 21.79 7.73 -10.22
C ASP A 146 20.58 7.05 -10.86
N PHE A 147 19.57 6.65 -10.08
CA PHE A 147 18.43 5.88 -10.55
C PHE A 147 17.72 6.54 -11.74
N LYS A 148 17.62 7.88 -11.73
CA LYS A 148 16.98 8.66 -12.80
C LYS A 148 17.63 8.44 -14.16
N ASN A 149 18.94 8.21 -14.20
CA ASN A 149 19.69 7.94 -15.43
C ASN A 149 19.28 6.60 -16.07
N PHE A 150 18.70 5.69 -15.29
CA PHE A 150 18.26 4.37 -15.73
C PHE A 150 16.75 4.30 -15.97
N LYS A 151 16.01 5.41 -15.92
CA LYS A 151 14.54 5.42 -16.04
C LYS A 151 14.01 4.65 -17.26
N ALA A 152 14.65 4.80 -18.42
CA ALA A 152 14.24 4.07 -19.63
C ALA A 152 14.49 2.55 -19.49
N LYS A 153 15.70 2.16 -19.04
CA LYS A 153 16.06 0.76 -18.80
C LYS A 153 15.19 0.11 -17.72
N ALA A 154 14.83 0.86 -16.68
CA ALA A 154 13.95 0.41 -15.60
C ALA A 154 12.54 0.08 -16.11
N ARG A 155 12.02 0.83 -17.09
CA ARG A 155 10.75 0.49 -17.74
C ARG A 155 10.84 -0.83 -18.49
N THR A 156 11.88 -1.01 -19.29
CA THR A 156 12.12 -2.25 -20.03
C THR A 156 12.30 -3.43 -19.07
N HIS A 157 13.00 -3.23 -17.95
CA HIS A 157 13.20 -4.25 -16.93
C HIS A 157 11.87 -4.77 -16.36
N VAL A 158 10.92 -3.89 -16.03
CA VAL A 158 9.57 -4.29 -15.58
C VAL A 158 8.81 -5.03 -16.68
N MET A 159 8.86 -4.56 -17.92
CA MET A 159 8.12 -5.17 -19.03
C MET A 159 8.67 -6.54 -19.46
N MET A 160 9.95 -6.81 -19.19
CA MET A 160 10.60 -8.08 -19.51
C MET A 160 10.69 -9.03 -18.32
N ALA A 161 10.29 -8.57 -17.12
CA ALA A 161 10.34 -9.35 -15.90
C ALA A 161 9.54 -10.65 -16.01
N LYS A 162 10.13 -11.72 -15.48
CA LYS A 162 9.54 -13.06 -15.45
C LYS A 162 9.30 -13.48 -14.00
N THR A 163 8.22 -14.23 -13.81
CA THR A 163 7.91 -15.00 -12.60
C THR A 163 8.98 -16.07 -12.34
N LEU A 164 8.97 -16.66 -11.15
CA LEU A 164 9.87 -17.78 -10.79
C LEU A 164 9.72 -18.99 -11.75
N SER A 165 8.55 -19.17 -12.36
CA SER A 165 8.31 -20.21 -13.37
C SER A 165 8.71 -19.80 -14.80
N GLY A 166 9.41 -18.67 -14.97
CA GLY A 166 9.89 -18.18 -16.27
C GLY A 166 8.83 -17.50 -17.15
N LYS A 167 7.57 -17.47 -16.73
CA LYS A 167 6.49 -16.76 -17.46
C LYS A 167 6.60 -15.26 -17.24
N LYS A 168 6.37 -14.44 -18.27
CA LYS A 168 6.33 -12.97 -18.12
C LYS A 168 5.24 -12.59 -17.10
N TYR A 169 5.51 -11.56 -16.31
CA TYR A 169 4.46 -10.99 -15.46
C TYR A 169 3.32 -10.43 -16.32
N SER A 170 2.09 -10.62 -15.84
CA SER A 170 0.94 -9.96 -16.46
C SER A 170 1.07 -8.44 -16.32
N HIS A 171 0.50 -7.71 -17.27
CA HIS A 171 0.51 -6.24 -17.26
C HIS A 171 -0.08 -5.64 -15.98
N ASN A 172 -1.01 -6.33 -15.33
CA ASN A 172 -1.60 -5.91 -14.06
C ASN A 172 -0.59 -5.92 -12.90
N THR A 173 0.48 -6.71 -13.02
CA THR A 173 1.53 -6.81 -12.01
C THR A 173 2.50 -5.63 -12.09
N TYR A 174 2.57 -4.92 -13.21
CA TYR A 174 3.51 -3.79 -13.38
C TYR A 174 3.29 -2.70 -12.33
N SER A 175 2.03 -2.43 -11.97
CA SER A 175 1.71 -1.49 -10.89
C SER A 175 2.21 -2.00 -9.53
N SER A 176 2.04 -3.29 -9.24
CA SER A 176 2.53 -3.93 -8.01
C SER A 176 4.06 -3.90 -7.89
N ILE A 177 4.78 -3.90 -9.03
CA ILE A 177 6.25 -3.82 -9.08
C ILE A 177 6.72 -2.37 -8.95
N THR A 178 6.06 -1.43 -9.63
CA THR A 178 6.45 0.00 -9.67
C THR A 178 6.03 0.78 -8.44
N THR A 179 4.95 0.39 -7.76
CA THR A 179 4.47 1.09 -6.56
C THR A 179 5.52 1.08 -5.43
N PRO A 180 6.13 -0.06 -5.04
CA PRO A 180 7.21 -0.07 -4.05
C PRO A 180 8.38 0.85 -4.41
N PHE A 181 8.78 0.88 -5.68
CA PHE A 181 9.84 1.78 -6.15
C PHE A 181 9.46 3.25 -6.01
N ASN A 182 8.27 3.63 -6.47
CA ASN A 182 7.79 5.02 -6.39
C ASN A 182 7.69 5.49 -4.93
N GLU A 183 7.27 4.61 -4.03
CA GLU A 183 7.18 4.87 -2.60
C GLU A 183 8.54 4.99 -1.94
N TYR A 184 9.52 4.18 -2.36
CA TYR A 184 10.91 4.32 -1.94
C TYR A 184 11.53 5.64 -2.42
N MET A 185 11.28 6.04 -3.68
CA MET A 185 11.74 7.34 -4.20
C MET A 185 11.17 8.53 -3.43
N ARG A 186 9.91 8.44 -2.99
CA ARG A 186 9.30 9.46 -2.11
C ARG A 186 9.98 9.49 -0.75
N PHE A 187 10.16 8.32 -0.13
CA PHE A 187 10.88 8.21 1.14
C PHE A 187 12.30 8.81 1.06
N LEU A 188 13.04 8.53 0.00
CA LEU A 188 14.37 9.08 -0.24
C LEU A 188 14.36 10.61 -0.38
N LEU A 189 13.34 11.16 -1.04
CA LEU A 189 13.16 12.60 -1.21
C LEU A 189 12.81 13.27 0.12
N ASP A 190 11.82 12.72 0.83
CA ASP A 190 11.31 13.25 2.08
C ASP A 190 12.37 13.21 3.20
N SER A 191 13.19 12.14 3.20
CA SER A 191 14.31 11.96 4.13
C SER A 191 15.58 12.70 3.69
N GLY A 192 15.59 13.32 2.52
CA GLY A 192 16.68 14.17 2.04
C GLY A 192 17.90 13.44 1.46
N TYR A 193 17.82 12.11 1.25
CA TYR A 193 18.85 11.32 0.57
C TYR A 193 19.03 11.75 -0.89
N ILE A 194 17.95 12.20 -1.54
CA ILE A 194 17.96 12.72 -2.92
C ILE A 194 17.36 14.13 -3.01
N GLY A 195 17.71 14.87 -4.06
CA GLY A 195 17.10 16.15 -4.38
C GLY A 195 15.88 16.02 -5.29
N GLN A 196 15.14 17.12 -5.46
CA GLN A 196 14.00 17.19 -6.39
C GLN A 196 14.40 16.86 -7.83
N ASP A 197 15.62 17.25 -8.23
CA ASP A 197 16.15 17.01 -9.57
C ASP A 197 16.45 15.53 -9.84
N ASP A 198 16.66 14.74 -8.77
CA ASP A 198 16.94 13.30 -8.83
C ASP A 198 15.63 12.47 -8.77
N PHE A 199 14.55 13.06 -8.23
CA PHE A 199 13.28 12.38 -8.03
C PHE A 199 12.56 12.09 -9.35
N TYR A 200 12.03 10.87 -9.46
CA TYR A 200 11.11 10.48 -10.52
C TYR A 200 10.23 9.31 -10.09
N THR A 201 9.11 9.15 -10.79
CA THR A 201 8.25 7.98 -10.68
C THR A 201 8.24 7.19 -12.00
N LEU A 202 7.98 5.89 -11.86
CA LEU A 202 7.67 4.98 -12.94
C LEU A 202 6.16 4.76 -12.97
N ASP A 203 5.53 5.25 -14.03
CA ASP A 203 4.20 4.80 -14.44
C ASP A 203 4.36 3.92 -15.68
N ILE A 204 4.05 2.64 -15.54
CA ILE A 204 4.15 1.64 -16.60
C ILE A 204 2.77 1.04 -16.79
N LYS A 205 2.13 1.45 -17.88
CA LYS A 205 0.82 0.96 -18.31
C LYS A 205 0.93 0.56 -19.77
N MET A 206 0.08 -0.37 -20.19
CA MET A 206 -0.05 -0.66 -21.62
C MET A 206 -0.64 0.54 -22.36
N THR A 207 -0.09 0.81 -23.54
CA THR A 207 -0.70 1.74 -24.48
C THR A 207 -2.03 1.18 -24.99
N LEU A 208 -2.88 2.04 -25.53
CA LEU A 208 -4.14 1.62 -26.17
C LEU A 208 -3.92 0.57 -27.28
N GLU A 209 -2.88 0.75 -28.09
CA GLU A 209 -2.56 -0.20 -29.16
C GLU A 209 -2.05 -1.55 -28.64
N GLN A 210 -1.20 -1.54 -27.60
CA GLN A 210 -0.82 -2.77 -26.92
C GLN A 210 -2.04 -3.50 -26.34
N LYS A 211 -3.02 -2.74 -25.80
CA LYS A 211 -4.26 -3.32 -25.31
C LYS A 211 -5.08 -3.97 -26.41
N LYS A 212 -5.21 -3.31 -27.57
CA LYS A 212 -5.92 -3.86 -28.73
C LYS A 212 -5.23 -5.11 -29.27
N GLN A 213 -3.91 -5.11 -29.41
CA GLN A 213 -3.15 -6.27 -29.91
C GLN A 213 -3.23 -7.45 -28.95
N ALA A 214 -3.08 -7.23 -27.65
CA ALA A 214 -3.22 -8.28 -26.65
C ALA A 214 -4.64 -8.88 -26.65
N ARG A 215 -5.69 -8.06 -26.80
CA ARG A 215 -7.09 -8.56 -26.96
C ARG A 215 -7.24 -9.44 -28.18
N ARG A 216 -6.63 -9.06 -29.32
CA ARG A 216 -6.63 -9.87 -30.55
C ARG A 216 -5.93 -11.22 -30.37
N ARG A 217 -4.94 -11.31 -29.49
CA ARG A 217 -4.24 -12.56 -29.13
C ARG A 217 -4.95 -13.36 -28.03
N GLY A 218 -6.15 -12.96 -27.61
CA GLY A 218 -6.89 -13.61 -26.53
C GLY A 218 -6.29 -13.40 -25.15
N GLU A 219 -5.36 -12.45 -24.97
CA GLU A 219 -4.80 -12.13 -23.66
C GLU A 219 -5.81 -11.31 -22.85
N ASP A 220 -5.97 -11.60 -21.56
CA ASP A 220 -6.75 -10.73 -20.67
C ASP A 220 -5.95 -9.45 -20.37
N VAL A 221 -6.37 -8.39 -21.06
CA VAL A 221 -5.76 -7.06 -21.00
C VAL A 221 -6.53 -6.07 -20.14
N THR A 222 -7.66 -6.51 -19.61
CA THR A 222 -8.58 -5.62 -18.91
C THR A 222 -8.23 -5.52 -17.43
N GLY A 223 -7.45 -6.48 -16.91
CA GLY A 223 -7.22 -6.59 -15.47
C GLY A 223 -8.52 -6.68 -14.69
N VAL A 224 -9.56 -7.14 -15.36
CA VAL A 224 -10.87 -7.34 -14.76
C VAL A 224 -10.68 -8.54 -13.84
N ARG A 225 -10.53 -8.24 -12.54
CA ARG A 225 -10.75 -9.24 -11.50
C ARG A 225 -12.01 -10.00 -11.87
N THR A 226 -11.95 -11.32 -11.82
CA THR A 226 -13.09 -12.22 -12.06
C THR A 226 -14.34 -11.59 -11.45
N LYS A 227 -15.32 -11.24 -12.30
CA LYS A 227 -16.56 -10.61 -11.84
C LYS A 227 -17.57 -11.64 -11.32
N GLU A 228 -17.15 -12.89 -11.19
CA GLU A 228 -18.00 -13.94 -10.67
C GLU A 228 -18.45 -13.61 -9.24
N THR A 229 -19.77 -13.69 -9.05
CA THR A 229 -20.47 -13.45 -7.79
C THR A 229 -21.44 -14.59 -7.54
N TYR A 230 -21.79 -14.81 -6.28
CA TYR A 230 -22.95 -15.64 -5.95
C TYR A 230 -24.24 -14.89 -6.34
N THR A 231 -25.28 -15.65 -6.72
CA THR A 231 -26.67 -15.18 -6.81
C THR A 231 -27.36 -15.36 -5.47
N GLU A 232 -28.52 -14.73 -5.30
CA GLU A 232 -29.40 -15.00 -4.15
C GLU A 232 -29.75 -16.49 -4.06
N ASP A 233 -30.22 -17.09 -5.17
CA ASP A 233 -30.58 -18.51 -5.25
C ASP A 233 -29.40 -19.42 -4.84
N GLU A 234 -28.20 -19.15 -5.35
CA GLU A 234 -27.01 -19.94 -5.02
C GLU A 234 -26.66 -19.85 -3.52
N LEU A 235 -26.87 -18.71 -2.87
CA LEU A 235 -26.65 -18.59 -1.43
C LEU A 235 -27.66 -19.41 -0.63
N ASN A 236 -28.92 -19.49 -1.09
CA ASN A 236 -29.93 -20.35 -0.47
C ASN A 236 -29.53 -21.83 -0.62
N ASP A 237 -29.18 -22.25 -1.84
CA ASP A 237 -28.79 -23.63 -2.16
C ASP A 237 -27.53 -24.08 -1.40
N ILE A 238 -26.57 -23.17 -1.17
CA ILE A 238 -25.34 -23.47 -0.42
C ILE A 238 -25.66 -23.89 1.02
N LYS A 239 -26.63 -23.24 1.69
CA LYS A 239 -26.99 -23.62 3.07
C LYS A 239 -27.52 -25.06 3.10
N ASP A 240 -28.44 -25.37 2.20
CA ASP A 240 -29.06 -26.70 2.12
C ASP A 240 -28.02 -27.78 1.78
N ALA A 241 -27.08 -27.46 0.90
CA ALA A 241 -25.96 -28.34 0.58
C ALA A 241 -25.04 -28.59 1.78
N ILE A 242 -24.75 -27.56 2.59
CA ILE A 242 -23.99 -27.70 3.84
C ILE A 242 -24.76 -28.56 4.85
N ASP A 243 -26.06 -28.33 5.01
CA ASP A 243 -26.93 -29.10 5.90
C ASP A 243 -26.95 -30.58 5.56
N LYS A 244 -27.00 -30.89 4.28
CA LYS A 244 -26.97 -32.26 3.76
C LYS A 244 -25.60 -32.92 3.95
N ALA A 245 -24.52 -32.25 3.52
CA ALA A 245 -23.18 -32.83 3.50
C ALA A 245 -22.59 -33.05 4.90
N TYR A 246 -22.90 -32.18 5.85
CA TYR A 246 -22.33 -32.22 7.20
C TYR A 246 -23.37 -32.50 8.29
N LYS A 247 -24.48 -33.15 7.94
CA LYS A 247 -25.55 -33.55 8.88
C LYS A 247 -25.00 -34.22 10.15
N ASP A 248 -24.07 -35.15 9.97
CA ASP A 248 -23.48 -35.96 11.05
C ASP A 248 -22.04 -35.53 11.40
N ASN A 249 -21.60 -34.35 10.95
CA ASN A 249 -20.26 -33.82 11.22
C ASN A 249 -20.35 -32.39 11.81
N LEU A 250 -20.56 -32.31 13.12
CA LEU A 250 -20.73 -31.05 13.83
C LEU A 250 -19.57 -30.08 13.64
N GLU A 251 -18.33 -30.57 13.67
CA GLU A 251 -17.13 -29.73 13.52
C GLU A 251 -17.05 -29.09 12.14
N MET A 252 -17.31 -29.86 11.08
CA MET A 252 -17.35 -29.32 9.72
C MET A 252 -18.56 -28.43 9.51
N LYS A 253 -19.70 -28.75 10.11
CA LYS A 253 -20.90 -27.89 10.04
C LYS A 253 -20.68 -26.54 10.68
N LYS A 254 -20.12 -26.48 11.91
CA LYS A 254 -19.70 -25.22 12.57
C LYS A 254 -18.79 -24.40 11.68
N LYS A 255 -17.74 -25.02 11.14
CA LYS A 255 -16.77 -24.37 10.25
C LYS A 255 -17.40 -23.85 8.96
N ALA A 256 -18.25 -24.66 8.32
CA ALA A 256 -18.93 -24.30 7.08
C ALA A 256 -19.88 -23.14 7.30
N TYR A 257 -20.68 -23.18 8.37
CA TYR A 257 -21.59 -22.10 8.75
C TYR A 257 -20.88 -20.82 9.12
N ALA A 258 -19.75 -20.89 9.85
CA ALA A 258 -18.98 -19.68 10.16
C ALA A 258 -18.42 -19.02 8.88
N ILE A 259 -17.89 -19.81 7.95
CA ILE A 259 -17.42 -19.27 6.66
C ILE A 259 -18.60 -18.74 5.83
N PHE A 260 -19.70 -19.49 5.74
CA PHE A 260 -20.91 -19.11 5.02
C PHE A 260 -21.53 -17.82 5.57
N PHE A 261 -21.53 -17.63 6.89
CA PHE A 261 -21.92 -16.36 7.52
C PHE A 261 -21.10 -15.19 6.95
N GLY A 262 -19.78 -15.35 6.83
CA GLY A 262 -18.90 -14.35 6.19
C GLY A 262 -19.18 -14.14 4.70
N VAL A 263 -19.60 -15.17 3.97
CA VAL A 263 -20.04 -15.07 2.57
C VAL A 263 -21.30 -14.21 2.47
N CYS A 264 -22.34 -14.56 3.25
CA CYS A 264 -23.65 -13.91 3.26
C CYS A 264 -23.63 -12.48 3.79
N THR A 265 -22.69 -12.13 4.66
CA THR A 265 -22.50 -10.77 5.17
C THR A 265 -21.49 -9.95 4.39
N GLY A 266 -20.84 -10.55 3.37
CA GLY A 266 -19.82 -9.90 2.57
C GLY A 266 -18.59 -9.46 3.36
N LEU A 267 -18.35 -10.01 4.56
CA LEU A 267 -17.24 -9.62 5.41
C LEU A 267 -15.90 -9.91 4.75
N ARG A 268 -14.90 -9.07 5.03
CA ARG A 268 -13.52 -9.43 4.69
C ARG A 268 -13.08 -10.54 5.63
N ARG A 269 -12.21 -11.43 5.15
CA ARG A 269 -11.62 -12.53 5.95
C ARG A 269 -11.18 -12.10 7.35
N GLY A 270 -10.51 -10.96 7.47
CA GLY A 270 -10.01 -10.51 8.76
C GLY A 270 -11.11 -10.10 9.74
N ASN A 271 -12.21 -9.50 9.24
CA ASN A 271 -13.39 -9.21 10.05
C ASN A 271 -14.09 -10.48 10.50
N LEU A 272 -14.23 -11.47 9.61
CA LEU A 272 -14.82 -12.76 9.95
C LEU A 272 -14.02 -13.46 11.06
N LEU A 273 -12.70 -13.43 10.98
CA LEU A 273 -11.83 -14.06 11.96
C LEU A 273 -11.82 -13.34 13.32
N GLY A 274 -12.18 -12.06 13.36
CA GLY A 274 -12.33 -11.29 14.60
C GLY A 274 -13.71 -11.40 15.24
N LEU A 275 -14.62 -12.22 14.70
CA LEU A 275 -15.95 -12.41 15.27
C LEU A 275 -15.94 -13.50 16.33
N ASN A 276 -16.45 -13.15 17.52
CA ASN A 276 -16.76 -14.10 18.58
C ASN A 276 -18.23 -14.51 18.54
N ALA A 277 -18.57 -15.66 19.12
CA ALA A 277 -19.94 -16.14 19.17
C ALA A 277 -20.88 -15.19 19.95
N GLU A 278 -20.39 -14.53 21.00
CA GLU A 278 -21.15 -13.54 21.78
C GLU A 278 -21.50 -12.27 20.98
N CYS A 279 -20.82 -12.01 19.87
CA CYS A 279 -21.11 -10.89 18.98
C CYS A 279 -22.26 -11.16 18.01
N LEU A 280 -22.88 -12.35 18.05
CA LEU A 280 -24.04 -12.69 17.23
C LEU A 280 -25.33 -12.48 18.03
N HIS A 281 -26.25 -11.67 17.50
CA HIS A 281 -27.53 -11.35 18.15
C HIS A 281 -28.71 -11.73 17.24
N PRO A 282 -28.93 -13.03 17.00
CA PRO A 282 -30.00 -13.51 16.11
C PRO A 282 -31.41 -13.33 16.67
N ASP A 283 -31.54 -13.07 17.98
CA ASP A 283 -32.81 -13.03 18.71
C ASP A 283 -33.20 -11.61 19.15
N ASP A 284 -32.42 -10.59 18.78
CA ASP A 284 -32.79 -9.17 18.98
C ASP A 284 -33.94 -8.76 18.05
N ASP A 285 -34.66 -7.70 18.42
CA ASP A 285 -35.76 -7.12 17.62
C ASP A 285 -35.36 -6.87 16.15
N VAL A 286 -34.13 -6.41 15.96
CA VAL A 286 -33.46 -6.37 14.65
C VAL A 286 -32.26 -7.29 14.72
N PRO A 287 -32.32 -8.52 14.14
CA PRO A 287 -31.21 -9.45 14.18
C PRO A 287 -29.92 -8.83 13.61
N ASN A 288 -28.86 -8.88 14.40
CA ASN A 288 -27.64 -8.11 14.12
C ASN A 288 -26.38 -8.80 14.65
N PHE A 289 -25.21 -8.28 14.28
CA PHE A 289 -23.93 -8.73 14.79
C PHE A 289 -22.94 -7.57 14.93
N ASP A 290 -21.99 -7.74 15.84
CA ASP A 290 -21.00 -6.71 16.16
C ASP A 290 -19.62 -7.04 15.63
N LEU A 291 -19.00 -6.07 14.97
CA LEU A 291 -17.60 -6.13 14.56
C LEU A 291 -16.76 -5.26 15.49
N LYS A 292 -15.71 -5.86 16.03
CA LYS A 292 -14.72 -5.17 16.87
C LYS A 292 -13.31 -5.40 16.33
N ASP A 293 -12.94 -6.67 16.19
CA ASP A 293 -11.58 -7.04 15.85
C ASP A 293 -11.42 -7.39 14.36
N ASN A 294 -10.19 -7.27 13.89
CA ASN A 294 -9.79 -7.61 12.54
C ASN A 294 -8.47 -8.36 12.57
N ILE A 295 -8.48 -9.62 12.16
CA ILE A 295 -7.31 -10.49 12.20
C ILE A 295 -6.64 -10.54 10.83
N VAL A 296 -5.38 -10.13 10.76
CA VAL A 296 -4.60 -10.12 9.52
C VAL A 296 -3.35 -11.00 9.65
N SER A 297 -2.75 -11.37 8.52
CA SER A 297 -1.50 -12.12 8.56
C SER A 297 -0.36 -11.22 9.01
N GLY A 298 0.39 -11.67 10.02
CA GLY A 298 1.58 -11.00 10.54
C GLY A 298 2.67 -10.81 9.50
N TRP A 299 2.72 -11.66 8.47
CA TRP A 299 3.67 -11.52 7.36
C TRP A 299 3.61 -10.13 6.72
N SER A 300 2.40 -9.54 6.64
CA SER A 300 2.23 -8.19 6.08
C SER A 300 2.97 -7.11 6.88
N ARG A 301 3.25 -7.36 8.16
CA ARG A 301 3.95 -6.49 9.11
C ARG A 301 5.35 -7.00 9.50
N GLY A 302 5.75 -8.17 9.04
CA GLY A 302 7.03 -8.78 9.40
C GLY A 302 7.01 -9.72 10.60
N GLU A 303 5.83 -9.99 11.13
CA GLU A 303 5.64 -10.85 12.29
C GLU A 303 5.23 -12.26 11.87
N LYS A 304 5.56 -13.27 12.68
CA LYS A 304 5.08 -14.64 12.45
C LYS A 304 3.65 -14.75 12.96
N GLY A 305 2.82 -15.53 12.26
CA GLY A 305 1.46 -15.85 12.71
C GLY A 305 0.41 -14.81 12.29
N ALA A 306 -0.64 -14.69 13.11
CA ALA A 306 -1.76 -13.79 12.89
C ALA A 306 -1.70 -12.64 13.90
N LEU A 307 -2.06 -11.43 13.46
CA LEU A 307 -2.12 -10.23 14.28
C LEU A 307 -3.57 -9.80 14.44
N VAL A 308 -3.94 -9.49 15.68
CA VAL A 308 -5.25 -8.91 16.01
C VAL A 308 -5.11 -7.40 15.99
N PHE A 309 -5.95 -6.74 15.19
CA PHE A 309 -6.15 -5.30 15.23
C PHE A 309 -7.51 -5.05 15.87
N GLU A 310 -7.57 -4.22 16.92
CA GLU A 310 -8.81 -3.86 17.62
C GLU A 310 -9.65 -2.83 16.83
N ASP A 311 -9.66 -2.94 15.50
CA ASP A 311 -10.33 -2.01 14.58
C ASP A 311 -11.12 -2.77 13.50
N ALA A 312 -12.44 -2.59 13.49
CA ALA A 312 -13.34 -3.25 12.55
C ALA A 312 -13.14 -2.83 11.09
N THR A 313 -12.53 -1.67 10.81
CA THR A 313 -12.21 -1.25 9.43
C THR A 313 -10.85 -0.58 9.33
N LYS A 314 -10.32 -0.45 8.10
CA LYS A 314 -9.10 0.33 7.84
C LYS A 314 -9.24 1.83 8.14
N THR A 315 -10.45 2.30 8.42
CA THR A 315 -10.81 3.73 8.47
C THR A 315 -11.48 4.14 9.78
N THR A 316 -11.75 3.22 10.69
CA THR A 316 -12.44 3.48 11.97
C THR A 316 -11.62 2.88 13.09
N SER A 317 -11.15 3.71 14.02
CA SER A 317 -10.37 3.27 15.18
C SER A 317 -11.26 3.17 16.43
N GLY A 318 -11.28 2.01 17.10
CA GLY A 318 -11.90 1.84 18.42
C GLY A 318 -13.43 1.82 18.49
N GLU A 319 -14.15 1.89 17.36
CA GLU A 319 -15.63 1.83 17.35
C GLU A 319 -16.14 0.41 17.04
N ARG A 320 -17.06 -0.08 17.88
CA ARG A 320 -17.85 -1.29 17.61
C ARG A 320 -18.85 -0.98 16.50
N ILE A 321 -18.82 -1.75 15.42
CA ILE A 321 -19.75 -1.57 14.30
C ILE A 321 -20.80 -2.67 14.37
N GLN A 322 -22.04 -2.25 14.64
CA GLN A 322 -23.20 -3.14 14.59
C GLN A 322 -23.78 -3.19 13.17
N LEU A 323 -23.99 -4.39 12.64
CA LEU A 323 -24.54 -4.61 11.30
C LEU A 323 -25.76 -5.55 11.36
N PRO A 324 -26.83 -5.26 10.60
CA PRO A 324 -28.00 -6.13 10.54
C PRO A 324 -27.77 -7.36 9.65
N MET A 325 -28.47 -8.44 9.96
CA MET A 325 -28.49 -9.68 9.18
C MET A 325 -29.48 -9.60 8.02
N VAL A 326 -29.02 -9.10 6.86
CA VAL A 326 -29.90 -8.82 5.71
C VAL A 326 -29.93 -9.94 4.66
N GLN A 327 -28.77 -10.36 4.12
CA GLN A 327 -28.69 -11.24 2.93
C GLN A 327 -28.25 -12.67 3.27
N PRO A 328 -28.63 -13.70 2.49
CA PRO A 328 -29.60 -13.66 1.38
C PRO A 328 -31.03 -13.47 1.88
N SER A 329 -31.29 -13.82 3.15
CA SER A 329 -32.49 -13.44 3.87
C SER A 329 -32.21 -13.40 5.38
N PRO A 330 -32.95 -12.60 6.16
CA PRO A 330 -32.82 -12.60 7.63
C PRO A 330 -33.02 -13.99 8.23
N LYS A 331 -33.98 -14.77 7.70
CA LYS A 331 -34.29 -16.12 8.19
C LYS A 331 -33.08 -17.06 8.12
N ILE A 332 -32.36 -17.07 6.99
CA ILE A 332 -31.20 -17.93 6.79
C ILE A 332 -30.04 -17.52 7.70
N LEU A 333 -29.73 -16.21 7.75
CA LEU A 333 -28.64 -15.74 8.60
C LEU A 333 -28.93 -15.95 10.09
N VAL A 334 -30.17 -15.73 10.52
CA VAL A 334 -30.60 -15.96 11.90
C VAL A 334 -30.47 -17.43 12.28
N ASP A 335 -30.89 -18.36 11.40
CA ASP A 335 -30.74 -19.80 11.63
C ASP A 335 -29.27 -20.20 11.78
N VAL A 336 -28.42 -19.75 10.85
CA VAL A 336 -26.97 -19.99 10.87
C VAL A 336 -26.33 -19.39 12.13
N ALA A 337 -26.67 -18.15 12.48
CA ALA A 337 -26.12 -17.45 13.64
C ALA A 337 -26.56 -18.11 14.96
N ARG A 338 -27.83 -18.52 15.06
CA ARG A 338 -28.35 -19.24 16.23
C ARG A 338 -27.67 -20.60 16.39
N PHE A 339 -27.44 -21.32 15.29
CA PHE A 339 -26.67 -22.56 15.31
C PHE A 339 -25.23 -22.32 15.82
N LEU A 340 -24.54 -21.31 15.30
CA LEU A 340 -23.17 -20.99 15.71
C LEU A 340 -23.11 -20.61 17.20
N LYS A 341 -23.98 -19.71 17.65
CA LYS A 341 -24.06 -19.26 19.05
C LYS A 341 -24.37 -20.39 20.03
N LYS A 342 -25.17 -21.39 19.62
CA LYS A 342 -25.47 -22.58 20.42
C LYS A 342 -24.29 -23.55 20.56
N ASN A 343 -23.43 -23.64 19.54
CA ASN A 343 -22.41 -24.70 19.43
C ASN A 343 -20.96 -24.21 19.58
N ILE A 344 -20.76 -22.91 19.81
CA ILE A 344 -19.45 -22.28 20.02
C ILE A 344 -19.53 -21.49 21.32
N ALA A 345 -18.51 -21.60 22.19
CA ALA A 345 -18.53 -20.89 23.46
C ALA A 345 -18.55 -19.37 23.23
N PRO A 346 -19.23 -18.57 24.09
CA PRO A 346 -19.45 -17.14 23.84
C PRO A 346 -18.18 -16.34 23.51
N LYS A 347 -17.09 -16.61 24.23
CA LYS A 347 -15.79 -15.92 24.08
C LYS A 347 -14.91 -16.49 22.97
N ASP A 348 -15.30 -17.61 22.35
CA ASP A 348 -14.54 -18.21 21.28
C ASP A 348 -14.86 -17.55 19.94
N ARG A 349 -13.82 -17.48 19.09
CA ARG A 349 -13.96 -17.00 17.72
C ARG A 349 -14.78 -17.99 16.90
N LEU A 350 -15.59 -17.48 15.98
CA LEU A 350 -16.33 -18.31 15.03
C LEU A 350 -15.40 -19.19 14.18
N LEU A 351 -14.20 -18.68 13.89
CA LEU A 351 -13.12 -19.40 13.22
C LEU A 351 -11.79 -19.09 13.90
N ASP A 352 -11.22 -20.09 14.58
CA ASP A 352 -9.85 -20.04 15.07
C ASP A 352 -8.88 -20.65 14.05
N CYS A 353 -8.43 -19.84 13.09
CA CYS A 353 -7.39 -20.26 12.15
C CYS A 353 -6.55 -19.11 11.62
N HIS A 354 -5.41 -19.44 11.02
CA HIS A 354 -4.61 -18.45 10.28
C HIS A 354 -5.41 -17.89 9.09
N PRO A 355 -5.32 -16.60 8.76
CA PRO A 355 -6.12 -15.99 7.70
C PRO A 355 -6.15 -16.76 6.37
N ASP A 356 -5.01 -17.30 5.93
CA ASP A 356 -4.91 -18.01 4.65
C ASP A 356 -5.61 -19.37 4.64
N THR A 357 -5.96 -19.90 5.80
CA THR A 357 -6.69 -21.16 5.95
C THR A 357 -8.15 -21.02 5.55
N VAL A 358 -8.77 -19.85 5.76
CA VAL A 358 -10.18 -19.60 5.40
C VAL A 358 -10.46 -19.92 3.93
N MET A 359 -9.57 -19.50 3.03
CA MET A 359 -9.71 -19.79 1.59
C MET A 359 -9.61 -21.29 1.29
N LYS A 360 -8.67 -21.99 1.95
CA LYS A 360 -8.46 -23.43 1.74
C LYS A 360 -9.68 -24.22 2.22
N TRP A 361 -10.21 -23.87 3.39
CA TRP A 361 -11.42 -24.49 3.93
C TRP A 361 -12.64 -24.20 3.07
N TRP A 362 -12.85 -22.96 2.62
CA TRP A 362 -13.98 -22.66 1.73
C TRP A 362 -13.90 -23.43 0.42
N ARG A 363 -12.71 -23.61 -0.14
CA ARG A 363 -12.50 -24.45 -1.33
C ARG A 363 -12.83 -25.92 -1.07
N GLN A 364 -12.45 -26.45 0.09
CA GLN A 364 -12.79 -27.81 0.47
C GLN A 364 -14.30 -27.98 0.64
N ILE A 365 -14.96 -27.06 1.36
CA ILE A 365 -16.41 -27.09 1.58
C ILE A 365 -17.16 -26.99 0.26
N ALA A 366 -16.74 -26.09 -0.65
CA ALA A 366 -17.33 -25.99 -1.99
C ALA A 366 -17.25 -27.31 -2.77
N LYS A 367 -16.15 -28.07 -2.60
CA LYS A 367 -16.00 -29.38 -3.22
C LYS A 367 -16.87 -30.44 -2.55
N ASP A 368 -16.91 -30.47 -1.21
CA ASP A 368 -17.67 -31.46 -0.45
C ASP A 368 -19.18 -31.30 -0.61
N CYS A 369 -19.64 -30.05 -0.71
CA CYS A 369 -21.04 -29.67 -0.85
C CYS A 369 -21.49 -29.45 -2.30
N ASP A 370 -20.60 -29.66 -3.29
CA ASP A 370 -20.86 -29.53 -4.72
C ASP A 370 -21.46 -28.18 -5.15
N PHE A 371 -20.76 -27.09 -4.83
CA PHE A 371 -21.11 -25.75 -5.32
C PHE A 371 -19.88 -24.97 -5.81
N LYS A 372 -20.11 -23.89 -6.57
CA LYS A 372 -18.99 -23.12 -7.15
C LYS A 372 -18.14 -22.43 -6.08
N PHE A 373 -16.83 -22.54 -6.18
CA PHE A 373 -15.91 -21.83 -5.29
C PHE A 373 -15.70 -20.38 -5.74
N LEU A 374 -15.98 -19.42 -4.85
CA LEU A 374 -15.54 -18.04 -5.00
C LEU A 374 -14.46 -17.67 -3.97
N HIS A 375 -13.41 -17.01 -4.45
CA HIS A 375 -12.34 -16.50 -3.58
C HIS A 375 -12.90 -15.50 -2.56
N PRO A 376 -12.42 -15.44 -1.30
CA PRO A 376 -12.99 -14.56 -0.27
C PRO A 376 -13.08 -13.07 -0.60
N HIS A 377 -12.25 -12.58 -1.52
CA HIS A 377 -12.36 -11.22 -2.03
C HIS A 377 -13.65 -10.96 -2.83
N ALA A 378 -14.23 -12.00 -3.46
CA ALA A 378 -15.45 -11.93 -4.27
C ALA A 378 -16.75 -11.97 -3.44
N TRP A 379 -16.69 -12.38 -2.17
CA TRP A 379 -17.88 -12.41 -1.30
C TRP A 379 -18.51 -11.02 -1.16
N LYS A 380 -17.68 -9.99 -0.94
CA LYS A 380 -18.14 -8.59 -0.89
C LYS A 380 -18.72 -8.10 -2.22
N HIS A 381 -18.20 -8.59 -3.35
CA HIS A 381 -18.79 -8.30 -4.66
C HIS A 381 -20.18 -8.93 -4.80
N SER A 382 -20.35 -10.15 -4.30
CA SER A 382 -21.64 -10.85 -4.29
C SER A 382 -22.66 -10.08 -3.43
N TYR A 383 -22.28 -9.74 -2.20
CA TYR A 383 -23.12 -8.95 -1.30
C TYR A 383 -23.53 -7.60 -1.88
N ALA A 384 -22.58 -6.83 -2.42
CA ALA A 384 -22.87 -5.53 -3.00
C ALA A 384 -23.78 -5.65 -4.25
N THR A 385 -23.58 -6.69 -5.06
CA THR A 385 -24.37 -6.91 -6.29
C THR A 385 -25.81 -7.31 -5.96
N ILE A 386 -26.01 -8.29 -5.08
CA ILE A 386 -27.34 -8.71 -4.63
C ILE A 386 -28.05 -7.54 -3.94
N GLY A 387 -27.36 -6.86 -3.01
CA GLY A 387 -27.94 -5.73 -2.29
C GLY A 387 -28.31 -4.54 -3.18
N ALA A 388 -27.63 -4.34 -4.30
CA ALA A 388 -27.99 -3.31 -5.28
C ALA A 388 -29.26 -3.68 -6.08
N LEU A 389 -29.48 -4.96 -6.37
CA LEU A 389 -30.71 -5.44 -6.99
C LEU A 389 -31.91 -5.30 -6.04
N HIS A 390 -31.66 -5.47 -4.74
CA HIS A 390 -32.66 -5.39 -3.68
C HIS A 390 -32.58 -4.08 -2.87
N LEU A 391 -32.16 -3.00 -3.50
CA LEU A 391 -31.94 -1.73 -2.81
C LEU A 391 -33.25 -1.18 -2.22
N HIS A 392 -34.35 -1.30 -2.97
CA HIS A 392 -35.65 -0.74 -2.57
C HIS A 392 -36.34 -1.53 -1.47
N ASP A 393 -36.31 -2.86 -1.55
CA ASP A 393 -36.99 -3.79 -0.66
C ASP A 393 -36.16 -4.11 0.59
N TRP A 394 -34.89 -4.48 0.46
CA TRP A 394 -34.09 -4.90 1.62
C TRP A 394 -33.35 -3.76 2.31
N TYR A 395 -33.06 -2.68 1.56
CA TYR A 395 -32.33 -1.52 2.06
C TYR A 395 -33.17 -0.24 2.09
N LEU A 396 -34.50 -0.36 1.98
CA LEU A 396 -35.46 0.76 2.07
C LEU A 396 -35.17 1.91 1.09
N GLY A 397 -34.59 1.58 -0.07
CA GLY A 397 -34.17 2.57 -1.06
C GLY A 397 -33.00 3.44 -0.61
N ASN A 398 -32.24 3.03 0.43
CA ASN A 398 -31.16 3.82 1.03
C ASN A 398 -29.76 3.27 0.64
N PRO A 399 -29.06 3.88 -0.33
CA PRO A 399 -27.71 3.46 -0.73
C PRO A 399 -26.67 3.57 0.39
N TYR A 400 -26.86 4.50 1.33
CA TYR A 400 -25.97 4.64 2.49
C TYR A 400 -26.06 3.44 3.42
N PHE A 401 -27.25 2.84 3.54
CA PHE A 401 -27.42 1.64 4.34
C PHE A 401 -26.64 0.45 3.74
N LEU A 402 -26.78 0.20 2.43
CA LEU A 402 -25.97 -0.80 1.71
C LEU A 402 -24.46 -0.51 1.83
N GLN A 403 -24.05 0.76 1.73
CA GLN A 403 -22.65 1.18 1.92
C GLN A 403 -22.13 0.80 3.31
N LYS A 404 -22.92 1.04 4.36
CA LYS A 404 -22.55 0.73 5.74
C LYS A 404 -22.41 -0.77 5.96
N CYS A 405 -23.34 -1.57 5.47
CA CYS A 405 -23.22 -3.03 5.49
C CYS A 405 -21.98 -3.52 4.73
N CYS A 406 -21.58 -2.84 3.66
CA CYS A 406 -20.34 -3.12 2.95
C CYS A 406 -19.06 -2.65 3.67
N LEU A 407 -19.16 -1.96 4.82
CA LEU A 407 -18.02 -1.36 5.53
C LEU A 407 -17.16 -0.49 4.62
N HIS A 408 -17.81 0.36 3.82
CA HIS A 408 -17.16 1.29 2.91
C HIS A 408 -17.28 2.73 3.42
N SER A 409 -16.20 3.50 3.27
CA SER A 409 -16.18 4.92 3.62
C SER A 409 -16.96 5.80 2.64
N SER A 410 -17.24 5.31 1.43
CA SER A 410 -18.03 6.02 0.43
C SER A 410 -18.82 5.07 -0.48
N PHE A 411 -19.99 5.53 -0.93
CA PHE A 411 -20.83 4.77 -1.87
C PHE A 411 -20.11 4.51 -3.20
N ARG A 412 -19.28 5.44 -3.68
CA ARG A 412 -18.42 5.24 -4.87
C ARG A 412 -17.52 4.01 -4.76
N THR A 413 -17.13 3.62 -3.54
CA THR A 413 -16.41 2.37 -3.31
C THR A 413 -17.35 1.18 -3.48
N THR A 414 -18.54 1.22 -2.92
CA THR A 414 -19.59 0.19 -3.09
C THR A 414 -19.94 -0.02 -4.56
N GLU A 415 -20.10 1.04 -5.35
CA GLU A 415 -20.37 0.95 -6.80
C GLU A 415 -19.32 0.13 -7.56
N LYS A 416 -18.05 0.24 -7.18
CA LYS A 416 -16.96 -0.56 -7.79
C LYS A 416 -17.05 -2.05 -7.46
N TYR A 417 -17.77 -2.41 -6.40
CA TYR A 417 -18.01 -3.79 -6.01
C TYR A 417 -19.25 -4.40 -6.68
N ILE A 418 -20.18 -3.58 -7.15
CA ILE A 418 -21.38 -4.03 -7.89
C ILE A 418 -20.97 -4.54 -9.27
N ASN A 419 -21.30 -5.80 -9.58
CA ASN A 419 -21.07 -6.37 -10.90
C ASN A 419 -22.16 -5.92 -11.89
N GLN A 420 -21.91 -4.81 -12.57
CA GLN A 420 -22.80 -4.23 -13.59
C GLN A 420 -23.04 -5.10 -14.84
N VAL A 421 -22.30 -6.21 -15.02
CA VAL A 421 -22.40 -7.10 -16.19
C VAL A 421 -23.01 -8.46 -15.81
N SER A 422 -23.47 -8.63 -14.57
CA SER A 422 -24.08 -9.89 -14.14
C SER A 422 -25.41 -10.13 -14.86
N ASN A 423 -25.64 -11.36 -15.34
CA ASN A 423 -26.94 -11.82 -15.86
C ASN A 423 -28.09 -11.59 -14.85
N GLN A 424 -27.77 -11.44 -13.55
CA GLN A 424 -28.75 -11.09 -12.54
C GLN A 424 -29.43 -9.73 -12.79
N PHE A 425 -28.72 -8.73 -13.34
CA PHE A 425 -29.34 -7.45 -13.71
C PHE A 425 -30.36 -7.63 -14.84
N LEU A 426 -30.10 -8.52 -15.80
CA LEU A 426 -31.07 -8.85 -16.85
C LEU A 426 -32.28 -9.60 -16.27
N LYS A 427 -32.06 -10.53 -15.34
CA LYS A 427 -33.15 -11.24 -14.64
C LYS A 427 -34.05 -10.31 -13.82
N ALA A 428 -33.50 -9.22 -13.26
CA ALA A 428 -34.30 -8.22 -12.56
C ALA A 428 -35.32 -7.52 -13.47
N PHE A 429 -35.03 -7.39 -14.77
CA PHE A 429 -36.00 -6.90 -15.76
C PHE A 429 -36.98 -7.97 -16.24
N ALA A 430 -36.65 -9.26 -16.10
CA ALA A 430 -37.53 -10.37 -16.48
C ALA A 430 -38.62 -10.66 -15.43
N LYS A 431 -38.45 -10.21 -14.17
CA LYS A 431 -39.50 -10.21 -13.14
C LYS A 431 -40.41 -8.98 -13.28
N LYS A 432 -41.10 -8.85 -14.42
CA LYS A 432 -42.26 -7.98 -14.58
C LYS A 432 -43.50 -8.81 -14.85
#